data_AF-A0A2W5N6E1-F1
#
_entry.id   AF-A0A2W5N6E1-F1
#
_cell.length_a   1.000
_cell.length_b   1.000
_cell.length_c   1.000
_cell.angle_alpha   90.00
_cell.angle_beta   90.00
_cell.angle_gamma   90.00
#
_symmetry.space_group_name_H-M   'P 1'
#
loop_
_entity.id
_entity.type
_entity.pdbx_description
1 polymer ?
#
loop_
_entity_poly.entity_id
_entity_poly.type
_entity_poly.pdbx_seq_one_letter_code
_entity_poly.pdbx_strand_id
1 'polypeptide(L)'
;MKDDFDDEDFYVDPTMHGLLLVIGHEALVSLSEKIGGRRLYIPNNPGINSPIVGYLGMENAKRLAECFPGRSFDIPIRPGRASLIAKLKAEGFTGPQIAEKMKIHLRTVRGHISRMDDENQLDFFG
;
A
#
# COMPACT_ATOMS: atom_id res chain seq x y z
N MET A 1 -15.32 -30.89 32.90
CA MET A 1 -14.14 -30.01 33.03
C MET A 1 -13.80 -29.63 31.61
N LYS A 2 -13.87 -28.34 31.26
CA LYS A 2 -13.49 -27.88 29.92
C LYS A 2 -11.97 -27.92 29.90
N ASP A 3 -11.40 -28.85 29.15
CA ASP A 3 -9.99 -28.81 28.84
C ASP A 3 -9.78 -27.64 27.88
N ASP A 4 -9.03 -26.67 28.40
CA ASP A 4 -8.52 -25.49 27.75
C ASP A 4 -7.74 -25.91 26.50
N PHE A 5 -8.38 -25.80 25.33
CA PHE A 5 -7.63 -25.62 24.10
C PHE A 5 -7.00 -24.23 24.23
N ASP A 6 -5.71 -24.21 24.57
CA ASP A 6 -4.82 -23.10 24.25
C ASP A 6 -4.96 -22.86 22.73
N ASP A 7 -5.88 -21.98 22.37
CA ASP A 7 -5.88 -21.27 21.10
C ASP A 7 -4.59 -20.44 21.11
N GLU A 8 -3.47 -21.06 20.74
CA GLU A 8 -2.28 -20.37 20.25
C GLU A 8 -2.74 -19.58 19.03
N ASP A 9 -3.25 -18.39 19.32
CA ASP A 9 -3.59 -17.31 18.42
C ASP A 9 -2.40 -17.08 17.46
N PHE A 10 -2.42 -17.79 16.33
CA PHE A 10 -1.58 -17.59 15.15
C PHE A 10 -1.96 -16.24 14.49
N TYR A 11 -1.93 -15.15 15.26
CA TYR A 11 -2.04 -13.80 14.71
C TYR A 11 -0.72 -13.44 14.04
N VAL A 12 -0.65 -13.76 12.76
CA VAL A 12 0.41 -13.31 11.88
C VAL A 12 0.38 -11.78 11.85
N ASP A 13 1.50 -11.14 12.19
CA ASP A 13 1.61 -9.69 12.04
C ASP A 13 1.31 -9.31 10.59
N PRO A 14 0.54 -8.22 10.35
CA PRO A 14 0.22 -7.81 9.00
C PRO A 14 1.52 -7.55 8.23
N THR A 15 1.70 -8.25 7.11
CA THR A 15 2.82 -8.04 6.20
C THR A 15 2.34 -7.34 4.94
N MET A 16 3.26 -6.75 4.16
CA MET A 16 2.91 -6.18 2.86
C MET A 16 2.21 -7.19 1.94
N HIS A 17 2.69 -8.43 1.94
CA HIS A 17 2.09 -9.52 1.17
C HIS A 17 0.68 -9.87 1.69
N GLY A 18 0.51 -9.94 3.01
CA GLY A 18 -0.81 -10.16 3.63
C GLY A 18 -1.82 -9.08 3.24
N LEU A 19 -1.44 -7.80 3.31
CA LEU A 19 -2.31 -6.72 2.86
C LEU A 19 -2.63 -6.84 1.37
N LEU A 20 -1.64 -7.13 0.53
CA LEU A 20 -1.84 -7.31 -0.90
C LEU A 20 -2.87 -8.39 -1.21
N LEU A 21 -2.83 -9.52 -0.50
CA LEU A 21 -3.79 -10.61 -0.66
C LEU A 21 -5.22 -10.21 -0.23
N VAL A 22 -5.34 -9.37 0.81
CA VAL A 22 -6.65 -9.03 1.39
C VAL A 22 -7.36 -7.91 0.63
N ILE A 23 -6.65 -6.83 0.28
CA ILE A 23 -7.24 -5.64 -0.35
C ILE A 23 -6.88 -5.49 -1.83
N GLY A 24 -5.96 -6.31 -2.32
CA GLY A 24 -5.49 -6.24 -3.71
C GLY A 24 -4.45 -5.15 -3.94
N HIS A 25 -3.81 -5.21 -5.11
CA HIS A 25 -2.73 -4.32 -5.50
C HIS A 25 -3.16 -2.87 -5.60
N GLU A 26 -4.28 -2.59 -6.29
CA GLU A 26 -4.75 -1.23 -6.53
C GLU A 26 -5.09 -0.49 -5.23
N ALA A 27 -5.78 -1.16 -4.30
CA ALA A 27 -6.13 -0.58 -3.01
C ALA A 27 -4.88 -0.32 -2.17
N LEU A 28 -3.90 -1.22 -2.19
CA LEU A 28 -2.63 -1.03 -1.49
C LEU A 28 -1.81 0.14 -2.07
N VAL A 29 -1.78 0.28 -3.39
CA VAL A 29 -1.16 1.42 -4.06
C VAL A 29 -1.87 2.71 -3.67
N SER A 30 -3.20 2.77 -3.75
CA SER A 30 -3.98 3.95 -3.35
C SER A 30 -3.75 4.33 -1.89
N LEU A 31 -3.68 3.33 -1.00
CA LEU A 31 -3.38 3.53 0.42
C LEU A 31 -1.97 4.11 0.60
N SER A 32 -0.99 3.58 -0.12
CA SER A 32 0.39 4.04 -0.13
C SER A 32 0.53 5.48 -0.65
N GLU A 33 -0.24 5.87 -1.67
CA GLU A 33 -0.28 7.26 -2.16
C GLU A 33 -0.80 8.23 -1.10
N LYS A 34 -1.83 7.83 -0.33
CA LYS A 34 -2.49 8.70 0.66
C LYS A 34 -1.69 8.82 1.97
N ILE A 35 -1.20 7.70 2.49
CA ILE A 35 -0.62 7.62 3.85
C ILE A 35 0.69 6.82 3.92
N GLY A 36 1.37 6.59 2.79
CA GLY A 36 2.68 5.93 2.79
C GLY A 36 3.65 6.57 3.77
N GLY A 37 4.39 5.74 4.51
CA GLY A 37 5.34 6.16 5.54
C GLY A 37 4.69 6.41 6.91
N ARG A 38 3.39 6.09 7.06
CA ARG A 38 2.66 6.18 8.31
C ARG A 38 2.16 4.81 8.75
N ARG A 39 1.93 4.69 10.06
CA ARG A 39 1.32 3.51 10.66
C ARG A 39 -0.20 3.58 10.56
N LEU A 40 -0.82 2.52 10.08
CA LEU A 40 -2.26 2.34 10.00
C LEU A 40 -2.71 1.34 11.07
N TYR A 41 -3.64 1.75 11.93
CA TYR A 41 -4.32 0.86 12.88
C TYR A 41 -5.54 0.20 12.23
N ILE A 42 -5.71 -1.09 12.46
CA ILE A 42 -6.83 -1.92 11.99
C ILE A 42 -7.72 -2.22 13.22
N PRO A 43 -8.86 -1.53 13.37
CA PRO A 43 -9.77 -1.78 14.48
C PRO A 43 -10.48 -3.14 14.33
N ASN A 44 -10.82 -3.78 15.44
CA ASN A 44 -11.59 -5.04 15.45
C ASN A 44 -12.95 -4.91 14.74
N ASN A 45 -13.59 -3.75 14.83
CA ASN A 45 -14.84 -3.46 14.16
C ASN A 45 -14.80 -2.04 13.56
N PRO A 46 -14.39 -1.88 12.29
CA PRO A 46 -14.29 -0.58 11.65
C PRO A 46 -15.68 0.03 11.44
N GLY A 47 -15.94 1.16 12.10
CA GLY A 47 -17.12 1.99 11.85
C GLY A 47 -16.95 2.87 10.61
N ILE A 48 -18.08 3.40 10.10
CA ILE A 48 -18.11 4.25 8.89
C ILE A 48 -17.21 5.50 8.99
N ASN A 49 -17.01 6.02 10.20
CA ASN A 49 -16.17 7.19 10.48
C ASN A 49 -14.73 6.82 10.85
N SER A 50 -14.34 5.55 10.77
CA SER A 50 -12.98 5.12 11.12
C SER A 50 -11.98 5.57 10.04
N PRO A 51 -10.74 5.96 10.41
CA PRO A 51 -9.75 6.40 9.44
C PRO A 51 -9.49 5.38 8.32
N ILE A 52 -9.45 4.09 8.66
CA ILE A 52 -9.23 3.01 7.69
C ILE A 52 -10.33 2.96 6.62
N VAL A 53 -11.59 3.20 6.99
CA VAL A 53 -12.71 3.30 6.05
C VAL A 53 -12.56 4.53 5.16
N GLY A 54 -12.11 5.66 5.70
CA GLY A 54 -11.81 6.86 4.91
C GLY A 54 -10.74 6.65 3.84
N TYR A 55 -9.76 5.76 4.09
CA TYR A 55 -8.70 5.48 3.12
C TYR A 55 -9.07 4.39 2.10
N LEU A 56 -9.72 3.32 2.54
CA LEU A 56 -9.91 2.07 1.79
C LEU A 56 -11.37 1.75 1.42
N GLY A 57 -12.34 2.45 2.00
CA GLY A 57 -13.74 2.08 1.96
C GLY A 57 -14.11 1.00 2.98
N MET A 58 -15.43 0.84 3.20
CA MET A 58 -15.96 -0.05 4.23
C MET A 58 -15.65 -1.53 3.96
N GLU A 59 -15.69 -1.94 2.70
CA GLU A 59 -15.47 -3.34 2.31
C GLU A 59 -14.05 -3.80 2.64
N ASN A 60 -13.03 -3.09 2.13
CA ASN A 60 -11.63 -3.41 2.39
C ASN A 60 -11.26 -3.26 3.86
N ALA A 61 -11.83 -2.28 4.57
CA ALA A 61 -11.64 -2.13 6.00
C ALA A 61 -12.15 -3.35 6.78
N LYS A 62 -13.33 -3.87 6.43
CA LYS A 62 -13.88 -5.09 7.05
C LYS A 62 -13.00 -6.30 6.78
N ARG A 63 -12.58 -6.52 5.53
CA ARG A 63 -11.68 -7.63 5.18
C ARG A 63 -10.37 -7.58 5.98
N LEU A 64 -9.79 -6.39 6.15
CA LEU A 64 -8.60 -6.23 6.99
C LEU A 64 -8.88 -6.49 8.48
N ALA A 65 -10.04 -6.08 8.99
CA ALA A 65 -10.43 -6.33 10.38
C ALA A 65 -10.71 -7.83 10.65
N GLU A 66 -11.21 -8.56 9.66
CA GLU A 66 -11.40 -10.02 9.74
C GLU A 66 -10.05 -10.77 9.80
N CYS A 67 -9.06 -10.33 9.03
CA CYS A 67 -7.75 -10.99 8.99
C CYS A 67 -6.75 -10.52 10.06
N PHE A 68 -6.78 -9.23 10.40
CA PHE A 68 -5.78 -8.59 11.26
C PHE A 68 -6.41 -7.69 12.36
N PRO A 69 -7.36 -8.22 13.16
CA PRO A 69 -8.07 -7.44 14.16
C PRO A 69 -7.10 -6.86 15.21
N GLY A 70 -7.21 -5.55 15.46
CA GLY A 70 -6.48 -4.87 16.52
C GLY A 70 -5.00 -4.65 16.22
N ARG A 71 -4.55 -4.94 14.99
CA ARG A 71 -3.15 -4.81 14.59
C ARG A 71 -2.84 -3.46 13.97
N SER A 72 -1.56 -3.16 13.86
CA SER A 72 -1.08 -1.95 13.20
C SER A 72 -0.01 -2.29 12.18
N PHE A 73 -0.04 -1.64 11.03
CA PHE A 73 0.89 -1.90 9.92
C PHE A 73 1.52 -0.60 9.40
N ASP A 74 2.81 -0.64 9.09
CA ASP A 74 3.52 0.49 8.48
C ASP A 74 3.32 0.49 6.97
N ILE A 75 2.65 1.51 6.45
CA ILE A 75 2.32 1.60 5.04
C ILE A 75 3.59 1.93 4.24
N PRO A 76 3.99 1.10 3.27
CA PRO A 76 5.18 1.39 2.47
C PRO A 76 4.97 2.65 1.64
N ILE A 77 6.01 3.46 1.44
CA ILE A 77 5.95 4.66 0.57
C ILE A 77 6.14 4.29 -0.90
N ARG A 78 6.90 3.23 -1.17
CA ARG A 78 7.40 2.92 -2.52
C ARG A 78 6.30 2.64 -3.55
N PRO A 79 5.26 1.83 -3.28
CA PRO A 79 4.21 1.54 -4.26
C PRO A 79 3.49 2.82 -4.72
N GLY A 80 3.08 3.66 -3.78
CA GLY A 80 2.42 4.93 -4.07
C GLY A 80 3.37 5.91 -4.75
N ARG A 81 4.64 5.98 -4.35
CA ARG A 81 5.63 6.83 -5.03
C ARG A 81 5.82 6.43 -6.48
N ALA A 82 5.96 5.14 -6.77
CA ALA A 82 6.11 4.65 -8.14
C ALA A 82 4.88 5.01 -8.98
N SER A 83 3.68 4.80 -8.44
CA SER A 83 2.42 5.17 -9.11
C SER A 83 2.32 6.68 -9.37
N LEU A 84 2.67 7.54 -8.41
CA LEU A 84 2.67 8.99 -8.58
C LEU A 84 3.67 9.46 -9.64
N ILE A 85 4.88 8.88 -9.66
CA ILE A 85 5.88 9.18 -10.70
C ILE A 85 5.36 8.75 -12.08
N ALA A 86 4.73 7.58 -12.17
CA ALA A 86 4.14 7.07 -13.40
C ALA A 86 3.05 8.00 -13.94
N LYS A 87 2.12 8.43 -13.07
CA LYS A 87 1.04 9.36 -13.41
C LYS A 87 1.59 10.69 -13.94
N LEU A 88 2.57 11.28 -13.25
CA LEU A 88 3.17 12.54 -13.70
C LEU A 88 3.94 12.39 -15.01
N LYS A 89 4.63 11.26 -15.23
CA LYS A 89 5.28 10.96 -16.52
C LYS A 89 4.24 10.86 -17.65
N ALA A 90 3.11 10.19 -17.41
CA ALA A 90 2.01 10.07 -18.36
C ALA A 90 1.33 11.41 -18.66
N GLU A 91 1.28 12.32 -17.68
CA GLU A 91 0.82 13.72 -17.85
C GLU A 91 1.83 14.59 -18.63
N GLY A 92 3.01 14.06 -19.00
CA GLY A 92 4.02 14.76 -19.80
C GLY A 92 5.05 15.54 -18.98
N PHE A 93 5.08 15.40 -17.65
CA PHE A 93 6.12 16.03 -16.84
C PHE A 93 7.49 15.37 -17.05
N THR A 94 8.53 16.19 -17.14
CA THR A 94 9.92 15.74 -17.21
C THR A 94 10.43 15.29 -15.84
N GLY A 95 11.49 14.46 -15.81
CA GLY A 95 12.10 14.01 -14.56
C GLY A 95 12.45 15.13 -13.56
N PRO A 96 13.04 16.26 -13.98
CA PRO A 96 13.26 17.42 -13.11
C PRO A 96 11.97 18.03 -12.55
N GLN A 97 10.94 18.20 -13.37
CA GLN A 97 9.65 18.75 -12.90
C GLN A 97 8.96 17.81 -11.91
N ILE A 98 9.06 16.50 -12.12
CA ILE A 98 8.57 15.48 -11.17
C ILE A 98 9.32 15.58 -9.85
N ALA A 99 10.66 15.68 -9.90
CA ALA A 99 11.50 15.80 -8.72
C ALA A 99 11.14 17.05 -7.88
N GLU A 100 10.91 18.18 -8.56
CA GLU A 100 10.45 19.42 -7.94
C GLU A 100 9.06 19.27 -7.31
N LYS A 101 8.07 18.78 -8.07
CA LYS A 101 6.68 18.62 -7.62
C LYS A 101 6.55 17.68 -6.43
N MET A 102 7.36 16.62 -6.42
CA MET A 102 7.37 15.61 -5.35
C MET A 102 8.37 15.92 -4.22
N LYS A 103 9.18 16.98 -4.33
CA LYS A 103 10.23 17.35 -3.38
C LYS A 103 11.21 16.19 -3.08
N ILE A 104 11.69 15.51 -4.12
CA ILE A 104 12.64 14.40 -4.03
C ILE A 104 13.83 14.60 -4.97
N HIS A 105 14.91 13.84 -4.77
CA HIS A 105 16.06 13.90 -5.67
C HIS A 105 15.72 13.38 -7.07
N LEU A 106 16.27 14.04 -8.09
CA LEU A 106 16.19 13.60 -9.49
C LEU A 106 16.72 12.16 -9.68
N ARG A 107 17.74 11.76 -8.91
CA ARG A 107 18.24 10.37 -8.90
C ARG A 107 17.15 9.36 -8.54
N THR A 108 16.30 9.68 -7.56
CA THR A 108 15.19 8.82 -7.15
C THR A 108 14.17 8.69 -8.28
N VAL A 109 13.80 9.81 -8.91
CA VAL A 109 12.87 9.81 -10.06
C VAL A 109 13.42 8.96 -11.19
N ARG A 110 14.67 9.18 -11.61
CA ARG A 110 15.32 8.39 -12.67
C ARG A 110 15.36 6.90 -12.36
N GLY A 111 15.64 6.53 -11.10
CA GLY A 111 15.66 5.13 -10.69
C GLY A 111 14.28 4.46 -10.68
N HIS A 112 13.19 5.22 -10.54
CA HIS A 112 11.83 4.70 -10.74
C HIS A 112 11.50 4.58 -12.22
N ILE A 113 11.81 5.61 -13.01
CA ILE A 113 11.55 5.63 -14.45
C ILE A 113 12.28 4.48 -15.17
N SER A 114 13.56 4.27 -14.87
CA SER A 114 14.34 3.18 -15.47
C SER A 114 13.70 1.82 -15.21
N ARG A 115 13.29 1.54 -13.97
CA ARG A 115 12.63 0.26 -13.63
C ARG A 115 11.33 0.06 -14.39
N MET A 116 10.54 1.11 -14.55
CA MET A 116 9.31 1.03 -15.33
C MET A 116 9.60 0.76 -16.81
N ASP A 117 10.62 1.41 -17.37
CA ASP A 117 11.00 1.20 -18.77
C ASP A 117 11.58 -0.23 -18.98
N ASP A 118 12.30 -0.77 -17.99
CA ASP A 118 12.80 -2.16 -17.99
C ASP A 118 11.65 -3.18 -17.89
N GLU A 119 10.67 -2.96 -17.00
CA GLU A 119 9.46 -3.80 -16.86
C GLU A 119 8.67 -3.83 -18.18
N ASN A 120 8.45 -2.68 -18.81
CA ASN A 120 7.75 -2.60 -20.09
C ASN A 120 8.52 -3.27 -21.24
N GLN A 121 9.86 -3.29 -21.22
CA GLN A 121 10.65 -3.95 -22.26
C GLN A 121 10.57 -5.48 -22.19
N LEU A 122 10.38 -6.06 -21.00
CA LEU A 122 10.26 -7.50 -20.82
C LEU A 122 8.93 -8.04 -21.38
N ASP A 123 7.86 -7.26 -21.33
CA ASP A 123 6.54 -7.64 -21.85
C ASP A 123 6.49 -7.77 -23.39
N PHE A 124 7.47 -7.22 -24.11
CA PHE A 124 7.56 -7.33 -25.58
C PHE A 124 8.23 -8.63 -26.07
N PHE A 125 8.81 -9.43 -25.18
CA PHE A 125 9.49 -10.69 -25.51
C PHE A 125 8.76 -11.95 -24.99
N GLY A 126 7.51 -11.79 -24.51
CA GLY A 126 6.64 -12.88 -24.03
C GLY A 126 5.72 -13.46 -25.10
#